data_AF-H1SC32-F1
#
_entry.id   AF-H1SC32-F1
#
_cell.length_a   1.000
_cell.length_b   1.000
_cell.length_c   1.000
_cell.angle_alpha   90.00
_cell.angle_beta   90.00
_cell.angle_gamma   90.00
#
_symmetry.space_group_name_H-M   'P 1'
#
loop_
_entity.id
_entity.type
_entity.pdbx_description
1 polymer ?
#
loop_
_entity_poly.entity_id
_entity_poly.type
_entity_poly.pdbx_seq_one_letter_code
_entity_poly.pdbx_strand_id
1 'polypeptide(L)'
;MARGSVVDEAALCEALKTGTIRGAALDVFESEPLTDSPLTALPNVLLSPHAGSATRETRAVMLRLMLDNVRAVLGGGAALTPVVHGVSAGLLSARQGNSRTEP
;
A
#
# COMPACT_ATOMS: atom_id res chain seq x y z
N MET A 1 -2.23 -7.13 -3.42
CA MET A 1 -2.16 -6.38 -4.69
C MET A 1 -1.31 -5.13 -4.46
N ALA A 2 -0.51 -4.73 -5.44
CA ALA A 2 0.54 -3.72 -5.28
C ALA A 2 0.06 -2.30 -5.61
N ARG A 3 0.51 -1.72 -6.72
CA ARG A 3 0.12 -0.39 -7.25
C ARG A 3 -0.11 -0.52 -8.74
N GLY A 4 -1.07 0.21 -9.29
CA GLY A 4 -1.34 0.18 -10.72
C GLY A 4 -0.16 0.68 -11.55
N SER A 5 0.60 1.64 -11.02
CA SER A 5 1.81 2.20 -11.66
C SER A 5 2.96 1.21 -11.92
N VAL A 6 2.86 -0.05 -11.48
CA VAL A 6 3.87 -1.09 -11.73
C VAL A 6 3.65 -1.77 -13.08
N VAL A 7 2.43 -1.70 -13.62
CA VAL A 7 2.05 -2.32 -14.88
C VAL A 7 1.79 -1.22 -15.90
N ASP A 8 2.31 -1.37 -17.12
CA ASP A 8 1.89 -0.56 -18.27
C ASP A 8 0.49 -1.01 -18.70
N GLU A 9 -0.52 -0.21 -18.37
CA GLU A 9 -1.94 -0.56 -18.58
C GLU A 9 -2.29 -0.61 -20.08
N ALA A 10 -1.62 0.20 -20.91
CA ALA A 10 -1.82 0.20 -22.35
C ALA A 10 -1.29 -1.10 -22.98
N ALA A 11 -0.07 -1.51 -22.61
CA ALA A 11 0.51 -2.77 -23.06
C ALA A 11 -0.31 -3.98 -22.58
N LEU A 12 -0.80 -3.94 -21.35
CA LEU A 12 -1.70 -4.97 -20.81
C LEU A 12 -2.98 -5.10 -21.65
N CYS A 13 -3.61 -3.97 -21.98
CA CYS A 13 -4.83 -3.93 -22.78
C CYS A 13 -4.61 -4.56 -24.16
N GLU A 14 -3.50 -4.22 -24.83
CA GLU A 14 -3.17 -4.82 -26.13
C GLU A 14 -2.84 -6.31 -26.03
N ALA A 15 -2.14 -6.74 -24.98
CA ALA A 15 -1.86 -8.16 -24.74
C ALA A 15 -3.14 -8.99 -24.54
N LEU A 16 -4.16 -8.40 -23.90
CA LEU A 16 -5.47 -9.03 -23.69
C LEU A 16 -6.30 -9.08 -24.98
N LYS A 17 -6.32 -8.00 -25.76
CA LYS A 17 -7.04 -7.93 -27.04
C LYS A 17 -6.47 -8.90 -28.08
N THR A 18 -5.14 -8.98 -28.15
CA THR A 18 -4.43 -9.84 -29.12
C THR A 18 -4.35 -11.30 -28.67
N GLY A 19 -4.77 -11.62 -27.46
CA GLY A 19 -4.71 -12.97 -26.90
C GLY A 19 -3.30 -13.42 -26.52
N THR A 20 -2.35 -12.50 -26.40
CA THR A 20 -1.00 -12.77 -25.85
C THR A 20 -1.12 -13.32 -24.42
N ILE A 21 -2.06 -12.78 -23.64
CA ILE A 21 -2.52 -13.37 -22.38
C ILE A 21 -4.01 -13.65 -22.43
N ARG A 22 -4.45 -14.71 -21.75
CA ARG A 22 -5.84 -15.18 -21.81
C ARG A 22 -6.83 -14.26 -21.08
N GLY A 23 -6.39 -13.59 -20.01
CA GLY A 23 -7.24 -12.75 -19.18
C GLY A 23 -6.44 -12.13 -18.03
N ALA A 24 -7.07 -11.19 -17.31
CA ALA A 24 -6.47 -10.51 -16.17
C ALA A 24 -7.51 -10.19 -15.09
N ALA A 25 -7.06 -10.08 -13.84
CA ALA A 25 -7.86 -9.58 -12.74
C ALA A 25 -7.11 -8.45 -12.03
N LEU A 26 -7.71 -7.26 -11.98
CA LEU A 26 -7.08 -6.05 -11.45
C LEU A 26 -7.89 -5.50 -10.28
N ASP A 27 -7.18 -5.10 -9.22
CA ASP A 27 -7.74 -4.37 -8.08
C ASP A 27 -7.21 -2.93 -8.00
N VAL A 28 -6.18 -2.60 -8.78
CA VAL A 28 -5.49 -1.30 -8.78
C VAL A 28 -5.23 -0.87 -10.23
N PHE A 29 -5.22 0.45 -10.47
CA PHE A 29 -5.15 1.05 -11.80
C PHE A 29 -4.07 2.13 -11.86
N GLU A 30 -3.55 2.46 -13.04
CA GLU A 30 -2.57 3.53 -13.16
C GLU A 30 -3.13 4.88 -12.67
N SER A 31 -4.40 5.14 -12.99
CA SER A 31 -5.16 6.29 -12.51
C SER A 31 -6.42 5.82 -11.77
N GLU A 32 -6.60 6.30 -10.55
CA GLU A 32 -7.74 5.95 -9.70
C GLU A 32 -8.56 7.19 -9.31
N PRO A 33 -9.91 7.14 -9.32
CA PRO A 33 -10.73 5.97 -9.64
C PRO A 33 -10.71 5.63 -11.14
N LEU A 34 -10.98 4.36 -11.47
CA LEU A 34 -11.12 3.93 -12.85
C LEU A 34 -12.34 4.63 -13.48
N THR A 35 -12.11 5.40 -14.54
CA THR A 35 -13.15 6.08 -15.32
C THR A 35 -13.30 5.40 -16.68
N ASP A 36 -13.09 6.12 -17.78
CA ASP A 36 -13.16 5.60 -19.13
C ASP A 36 -11.88 4.80 -19.44
N SER A 37 -11.91 3.49 -19.17
CA SER A 37 -10.80 2.57 -19.48
C SER A 37 -11.23 1.48 -20.48
N PRO A 38 -10.42 1.20 -21.53
CA PRO A 38 -10.68 0.09 -22.45
C PRO A 38 -10.79 -1.27 -21.78
N LEU A 39 -10.18 -1.45 -20.59
CA LEU A 39 -10.25 -2.68 -19.81
C LEU A 39 -11.68 -3.05 -19.42
N THR A 40 -12.57 -2.06 -19.25
CA THR A 40 -13.98 -2.27 -18.87
C THR A 40 -14.80 -2.96 -19.95
N ALA A 41 -14.36 -2.91 -21.21
CA ALA A 41 -15.03 -3.53 -22.34
C ALA A 41 -14.53 -4.95 -22.65
N LEU A 42 -13.44 -5.40 -22.00
CA LEU A 42 -12.82 -6.68 -22.30
C LEU A 42 -13.50 -7.82 -21.51
N PRO A 43 -14.10 -8.82 -22.18
CA PRO A 43 -14.87 -9.88 -21.51
C PRO A 43 -14.00 -10.86 -20.70
N ASN A 44 -12.69 -10.84 -20.91
CA ASN A 44 -11.70 -11.66 -20.24
C ASN A 44 -10.97 -10.92 -19.10
N VAL A 45 -11.55 -9.81 -18.62
CA VAL A 45 -10.99 -9.00 -17.54
C VAL A 45 -11.96 -8.89 -16.37
N LEU A 46 -11.46 -9.10 -15.16
CA LEU A 46 -12.19 -8.87 -13.91
C LEU A 46 -11.61 -7.65 -13.21
N LEU A 47 -12.46 -6.69 -12.86
CA LEU A 47 -12.06 -5.43 -12.24
C LEU A 47 -12.66 -5.32 -10.84
N SER A 48 -11.84 -4.90 -9.88
CA SER A 48 -12.22 -4.61 -8.49
C SER A 48 -11.75 -3.20 -8.12
N PRO A 49 -12.57 -2.39 -7.42
CA PRO A 49 -12.24 -0.99 -7.14
C PRO A 49 -11.40 -0.84 -5.86
N HIS A 50 -10.12 -1.24 -5.90
CA HIS A 50 -9.16 -1.11 -4.78
C HIS A 50 -9.71 -1.65 -3.46
N ALA A 51 -10.26 -2.86 -3.53
CA ALA A 51 -11.01 -3.48 -2.45
C ALA A 51 -10.23 -4.60 -1.73
N GLY A 52 -8.96 -4.85 -2.07
CA GLY A 52 -8.18 -5.97 -1.52
C GLY A 52 -8.07 -6.03 0.01
N SER A 53 -8.17 -4.88 0.71
CA SER A 53 -8.19 -4.81 2.18
C SER A 53 -9.57 -4.46 2.75
N ALA A 54 -10.61 -4.38 1.92
CA ALA A 54 -11.87 -3.72 2.22
C ALA A 54 -12.85 -4.54 3.07
N THR A 55 -12.40 -5.55 3.81
CA THR A 55 -13.26 -6.24 4.79
C THR A 55 -13.42 -5.42 6.06
N ARG A 56 -14.50 -5.64 6.81
CA ARG A 56 -14.76 -4.91 8.07
C ARG A 56 -13.67 -5.22 9.09
N GLU A 57 -13.28 -6.48 9.18
CA GLU A 57 -12.30 -7.01 10.12
C GLU A 57 -10.91 -6.42 9.85
N THR A 58 -10.45 -6.48 8.59
CA THR A 58 -9.13 -5.95 8.20
C THR A 58 -9.08 -4.43 8.40
N ARG A 59 -10.11 -3.69 7.97
CA ARG A 59 -10.15 -2.23 8.18
C ARG A 59 -10.19 -1.85 9.65
N ALA A 60 -10.84 -2.63 10.52
CA ALA A 60 -10.86 -2.39 11.96
C ALA A 60 -9.46 -2.59 12.60
N VAL A 61 -8.72 -3.61 12.18
CA VAL A 61 -7.35 -3.85 12.65
C VAL A 61 -6.40 -2.76 12.15
N MET A 62 -6.50 -2.37 10.87
CA MET A 62 -5.70 -1.28 10.29
C MET A 62 -5.95 0.06 11.01
N LEU A 63 -7.23 0.39 11.28
CA LEU A 63 -7.58 1.61 12.01
C LEU A 63 -7.01 1.60 13.43
N ARG A 64 -7.07 0.45 14.11
CA ARG A 64 -6.49 0.31 15.45
C ARG A 64 -4.98 0.55 15.44
N LEU A 65 -4.26 -0.09 14.52
CA LEU A 65 -2.82 0.11 14.36
C LEU A 65 -2.47 1.57 14.04
N MET A 66 -3.26 2.24 13.20
CA MET A 66 -3.10 3.66 12.91
C MET A 66 -3.25 4.51 14.18
N LEU A 67 -4.31 4.30 14.95
CA LEU A 67 -4.56 5.03 16.20
C LEU A 67 -3.46 4.80 17.23
N ASP A 68 -2.97 3.57 17.35
CA ASP A 68 -1.91 3.23 18.31
C ASP A 68 -0.57 3.85 17.93
N ASN A 69 -0.25 3.93 16.63
CA ASN A 69 0.90 4.71 16.14
C ASN A 69 0.77 6.21 16.47
N VAL A 70 -0.41 6.81 16.24
CA VAL A 70 -0.66 8.22 16.56
C VAL A 70 -0.49 8.49 18.05
N ARG A 71 -1.05 7.63 18.92
CA ARG A 71 -0.90 7.74 20.38
C ARG A 71 0.55 7.64 20.81
N ALA A 72 1.30 6.69 20.26
CA ALA A 72 2.71 6.49 20.61
C ALA A 72 3.54 7.74 20.28
N VAL A 73 3.38 8.30 19.07
CA VAL A 73 4.12 9.50 18.62
C VAL A 73 3.72 10.75 19.42
N LEU A 74 2.42 10.99 19.60
CA LEU A 74 1.96 12.16 20.38
C LEU A 74 2.30 12.04 21.87
N GLY A 75 2.50 10.82 22.38
CA GLY A 75 3.02 10.55 23.72
C GLY A 75 4.54 10.70 23.86
N GLY A 76 5.26 11.12 22.81
CA GLY A 76 6.70 11.31 22.81
C GLY A 76 7.51 10.03 22.53
N GLY A 77 6.86 8.91 22.22
CA GLY A 77 7.48 7.66 21.81
C GLY A 77 7.69 7.56 20.30
N ALA A 78 8.26 6.43 19.86
CA ALA A 78 8.35 6.09 18.44
C ALA A 78 7.04 5.47 17.95
N ALA A 79 6.77 5.60 16.65
CA ALA A 79 5.73 4.84 15.98
C ALA A 79 5.97 3.32 16.16
N LEU A 80 4.90 2.54 16.31
CA LEU A 80 4.95 1.08 16.41
C LEU A 80 5.43 0.43 15.09
N THR A 81 5.02 1.01 13.96
CA THR A 81 5.37 0.55 12.61
C THR A 81 5.91 1.71 11.78
N PRO A 82 7.14 2.18 12.06
CA PRO A 82 7.74 3.26 11.29
C PRO A 82 8.02 2.80 9.86
N VAL A 83 7.83 3.71 8.91
CA VAL A 83 8.22 3.46 7.52
C VAL A 83 9.74 3.49 7.39
N VAL A 84 10.29 2.56 6.61
CA VAL A 84 11.73 2.55 6.31
C VAL A 84 11.99 3.52 5.15
N HIS A 85 12.59 4.66 5.44
CA HIS A 85 13.01 5.62 4.41
C HIS A 85 14.48 5.38 4.03
N GLY A 86 14.76 4.47 3.09
CA GLY A 86 15.98 4.45 2.26
C GLY A 86 17.38 4.60 2.89
N VAL A 87 17.54 4.64 4.22
CA VAL A 87 18.78 4.78 4.98
C VAL A 87 18.59 4.11 6.35
N SER A 88 19.37 3.05 6.57
CA SER A 88 19.71 2.38 7.84
C SER A 88 18.77 2.54 9.05
N ALA A 89 18.21 1.41 9.49
CA ALA A 89 17.58 1.20 10.80
C ALA A 89 18.50 1.48 12.02
N GLY A 90 19.75 1.93 11.82
CA GLY A 90 20.73 2.19 12.87
C GLY A 90 20.62 3.54 13.60
N LEU A 91 19.82 4.51 13.14
CA LEU A 91 19.85 5.86 13.72
C LEU A 91 18.81 6.13 14.83
N LEU A 92 17.79 5.27 14.97
CA LEU A 92 16.75 5.45 16.00
C LEU A 92 17.09 4.79 17.34
N SER A 93 18.15 3.97 17.42
CA SER A 93 18.61 3.34 18.67
C SER A 93 19.45 4.27 19.57
N ALA A 94 19.88 5.44 19.09
CA ALA A 94 20.90 6.24 19.78
C ALA A 94 20.36 7.36 20.71
N ARG A 95 19.05 7.40 20.98
CA ARG A 95 18.46 8.43 21.87
C ARG A 95 17.89 7.92 23.19
N GLN A 96 18.03 6.62 23.50
CA GLN A 96 17.77 6.11 24.84
C GLN A 96 19.06 5.60 25.47
N GLY A 97 19.73 6.50 26.21
CA GLY A 97 20.85 6.14 27.07
C GLY A 97 21.95 7.16 27.03
N ASN A 98 21.84 8.24 27.81
CA ASN A 98 22.86 8.56 28.83
C ASN A 98 22.45 9.80 29.64
N SER A 99 21.93 9.61 30.84
CA SER A 99 22.08 10.60 31.93
C SER A 99 21.94 9.91 33.30
N ARG A 100 22.92 9.08 33.63
CA ARG A 100 23.29 8.84 35.03
C ARG A 100 24.81 8.88 35.18
N THR A 101 25.20 9.44 36.34
CA THR A 101 26.52 9.67 36.98
C THR A 101 27.15 11.04 36.70
N GLU A 102 26.89 12.09 37.49
CA GLU A 102 27.46 12.49 38.82
C GLU A 102 28.93 12.94 38.76
N PRO A 103 29.40 13.87 39.63
CA PRO A 103 29.29 13.83 41.11
C PRO A 103 28.27 14.78 41.74
#